data_AF-D3SGR7-F1
#
_entry.id   AF-D3SGR7-F1
#
_cell.length_a   1.000
_cell.length_b   1.000
_cell.length_c   1.000
_cell.angle_alpha   90.00
_cell.angle_beta   90.00
_cell.angle_gamma   90.00
#
_symmetry.space_group_name_H-M   'P 1'
#
loop_
_entity.id
_entity.type
_entity.pdbx_description
1 polymer ?
#
loop_
_entity_poly.entity_id
_entity_poly.type
_entity_poly.pdbx_seq_one_letter_code
_entity_poly.pdbx_strand_id
1 'polypeptide(L)'
;MGDRLSIGDAIELIMEYALAPLVMANELAVTLADRMTMVSLTLMDIFLVIMVVYAGLKMAVSNTMDSSDFIFGMIKMVVFWAIIYWMVNNYSDLIDRFFDGFDRLNQTIAEETLAAGQSAGLGEAAEGVDAGSVLSDDAIAGQATLEALGVYIDEFSAGLAEARSEAWARVADASWRAKVPQSFRAFVFWLYAGLLQLVAIAFVMLFLVLYTIVLVTVMFMKAVVVAVGPLMLMFFLVPYLSFLSDGWVRSAITVGLTMMMITIVMSIFGGVMWMVMGGVPLGREGFEGMTISQLYGYYDFQIILPLIFVTLIGGYMMLQAPQLAEMMMNGRQMGMAMGRGASQGAQKGGAAANAGARSALNKMRGRK
;
A
#
# COMPACT_ATOMS: atom_id res chain seq x y z
N MET A 1 -28.73 25.26 -6.36
CA MET A 1 -27.97 24.57 -5.30
C MET A 1 -27.12 23.56 -6.03
N GLY A 2 -25.84 23.87 -6.24
CA GLY A 2 -24.90 22.91 -6.80
C GLY A 2 -24.31 22.14 -5.63
N ASP A 3 -24.56 20.84 -5.57
CA ASP A 3 -23.84 19.96 -4.65
C ASP A 3 -22.36 20.15 -4.93
N ARG A 4 -21.66 20.74 -3.96
CA ARG A 4 -20.21 20.82 -3.99
C ARG A 4 -19.76 19.39 -3.74
N LEU A 5 -19.32 18.71 -4.81
CA LEU A 5 -18.57 17.46 -4.71
C LEU A 5 -17.55 17.64 -3.58
N SER A 6 -17.70 16.83 -2.53
CA SER A 6 -16.74 16.82 -1.44
C SER A 6 -15.39 16.31 -1.98
N ILE A 7 -14.29 16.63 -1.31
CA ILE A 7 -12.99 16.09 -1.73
C ILE A 7 -12.99 14.56 -1.52
N GLY A 8 -13.73 14.07 -0.52
CA GLY A 8 -14.03 12.64 -0.35
C GLY A 8 -14.66 12.02 -1.60
N ASP A 9 -15.71 12.64 -2.15
CA ASP A 9 -16.40 12.14 -3.36
C ASP A 9 -15.44 12.10 -4.56
N ALA A 10 -14.52 13.07 -4.66
CA ALA A 10 -13.52 13.11 -5.71
C ALA A 10 -12.47 11.99 -5.54
N ILE A 11 -12.07 11.66 -4.31
CA ILE A 11 -11.15 10.55 -4.01
C ILE A 11 -11.82 9.21 -4.34
N GLU A 12 -13.08 9.03 -3.93
CA GLU A 12 -13.87 7.83 -4.21
C GLU A 12 -14.03 7.63 -5.72
N LEU A 13 -14.37 8.69 -6.45
CA LEU A 13 -14.50 8.64 -7.90
C LEU A 13 -13.16 8.31 -8.59
N ILE A 14 -12.05 8.91 -8.15
CA ILE A 14 -10.71 8.57 -8.69
C ILE A 14 -10.36 7.11 -8.42
N MET A 15 -10.65 6.62 -7.22
CA MET A 15 -10.47 5.22 -6.85
C MET A 15 -11.33 4.31 -7.74
N GLU A 16 -12.62 4.58 -7.88
CA GLU A 16 -13.52 3.78 -8.71
C GLU A 16 -13.05 3.70 -10.18
N TYR A 17 -12.70 4.83 -10.79
CA TYR A 17 -12.20 4.85 -12.17
C TYR A 17 -10.83 4.20 -12.33
N ALA A 18 -9.95 4.29 -11.32
CA ALA A 18 -8.65 3.63 -11.37
C ALA A 18 -8.76 2.12 -11.12
N LEU A 19 -9.71 1.69 -10.30
CA LEU A 19 -9.90 0.30 -9.89
C LEU A 19 -10.76 -0.50 -10.87
N ALA A 20 -11.72 0.11 -11.57
CA ALA A 20 -12.59 -0.61 -12.50
C ALA A 20 -11.82 -1.38 -13.60
N PRO A 21 -10.78 -0.83 -14.26
CA PRO A 21 -9.97 -1.60 -15.20
C PRO A 21 -9.21 -2.76 -14.55
N LEU A 22 -8.91 -2.68 -13.26
CA LEU A 22 -8.19 -3.71 -12.51
C LEU A 22 -9.07 -4.89 -12.14
N VAL A 23 -10.31 -4.63 -11.74
CA VAL A 23 -11.31 -5.69 -11.50
C VAL A 23 -11.52 -6.47 -12.80
N MET A 24 -11.68 -5.76 -13.93
CA MET A 24 -11.73 -6.40 -15.25
C MET A 24 -10.46 -7.18 -15.59
N ALA A 25 -9.27 -6.68 -15.24
CA ALA A 25 -8.01 -7.39 -15.49
C ALA A 25 -7.90 -8.67 -14.65
N ASN A 26 -8.41 -8.68 -13.41
CA ASN A 26 -8.43 -9.87 -12.57
C ASN A 26 -9.41 -10.92 -13.12
N GLU A 27 -10.64 -10.52 -13.49
CA GLU A 27 -11.61 -11.42 -14.14
C GLU A 27 -11.07 -12.00 -15.44
N LEU A 28 -10.40 -11.16 -16.25
CA LEU A 28 -9.75 -11.60 -17.48
C LEU A 28 -8.61 -12.59 -17.17
N ALA A 29 -7.84 -12.36 -16.12
CA ALA A 29 -6.77 -13.25 -15.70
C ALA A 29 -7.27 -14.62 -15.23
N VAL A 30 -8.36 -14.66 -14.45
CA VAL A 30 -9.02 -15.92 -14.05
C VAL A 30 -9.51 -16.67 -15.29
N THR A 31 -10.19 -15.97 -16.20
CA THR A 31 -10.65 -16.56 -17.47
C THR A 31 -9.48 -17.08 -18.32
N LEU A 32 -8.36 -16.36 -18.32
CA LEU A 32 -7.15 -16.75 -19.05
C LEU A 32 -6.46 -17.93 -18.38
N ALA A 33 -6.47 -18.00 -17.05
CA ALA A 33 -5.98 -19.13 -16.26
C ALA A 33 -6.77 -20.40 -16.61
N ASP A 34 -8.10 -20.35 -16.68
CA ASP A 34 -8.93 -21.50 -17.06
C ASP A 34 -8.59 -22.02 -18.46
N ARG A 35 -8.41 -21.09 -19.42
CA ARG A 35 -7.99 -21.44 -20.78
C ARG A 35 -6.59 -22.05 -20.79
N MET A 36 -5.67 -21.48 -20.01
CA MET A 36 -4.31 -22.00 -19.88
C MET A 36 -4.28 -23.34 -19.16
N THR A 37 -5.22 -23.63 -18.26
CA THR A 37 -5.41 -24.94 -17.63
C THR A 37 -5.75 -26.00 -18.67
N MET A 38 -6.68 -25.72 -19.60
CA MET A 38 -6.99 -26.66 -20.69
C MET A 38 -5.79 -26.89 -21.63
N VAL A 39 -5.10 -25.82 -22.02
CA VAL A 39 -3.85 -25.92 -22.80
C VAL A 39 -2.82 -26.73 -22.04
N SER A 40 -2.75 -26.52 -20.73
CA SER A 40 -1.84 -27.21 -19.84
C SER A 40 -2.13 -28.72 -19.80
N LEU A 41 -3.35 -29.12 -19.48
CA LEU A 41 -3.75 -30.53 -19.51
C LEU A 41 -3.46 -31.20 -20.86
N THR A 42 -3.72 -30.51 -21.97
CA THR A 42 -3.44 -31.03 -23.32
C THR A 42 -1.95 -31.25 -23.58
N LEU A 43 -1.10 -30.27 -23.24
CA LEU A 43 0.35 -30.40 -23.36
C LEU A 43 0.88 -31.48 -22.42
N MET A 44 0.27 -31.62 -21.25
CA MET A 44 0.57 -32.69 -20.32
C MET A 44 0.32 -34.06 -20.97
N ASP A 45 -0.87 -34.30 -21.52
CA ASP A 45 -1.16 -35.57 -22.20
C ASP A 45 -0.15 -35.89 -23.31
N ILE A 46 0.25 -34.87 -24.09
CA ILE A 46 1.29 -35.01 -25.11
C ILE A 46 2.64 -35.41 -24.50
N PHE A 47 3.09 -34.74 -23.43
CA PHE A 47 4.36 -35.06 -22.77
C PHE A 47 4.36 -36.44 -22.11
N LEU A 48 3.23 -36.86 -21.55
CA LEU A 48 3.07 -38.21 -20.98
C LEU A 48 3.26 -39.27 -22.07
N VAL A 49 2.63 -39.10 -23.23
CA VAL A 49 2.81 -40.02 -24.36
C VAL A 49 4.26 -40.06 -24.82
N ILE A 50 4.89 -38.89 -25.01
CA ILE A 50 6.31 -38.79 -25.41
C ILE A 50 7.21 -39.51 -24.39
N MET A 51 6.97 -39.30 -23.10
CA MET A 51 7.72 -39.92 -22.02
C MET A 51 7.56 -41.44 -21.97
N VAL A 52 6.34 -41.96 -22.10
CA VAL A 52 6.07 -43.40 -22.12
C VAL A 52 6.78 -44.06 -23.31
N VAL A 53 6.73 -43.43 -24.48
CA VAL A 53 7.44 -43.89 -25.68
C VAL A 53 8.96 -43.86 -25.47
N TYR A 54 9.50 -42.77 -24.91
CA TYR A 54 10.92 -42.64 -24.61
C TYR A 54 11.40 -43.70 -23.60
N ALA A 55 10.63 -43.93 -22.52
CA ALA A 55 10.92 -44.95 -21.53
C ALA A 55 10.90 -46.36 -22.13
N GLY A 56 9.91 -46.66 -22.98
CA GLY A 56 9.82 -47.93 -23.72
C GLY A 56 11.01 -48.15 -24.66
N LEU A 57 11.41 -47.11 -25.42
CA LEU A 57 12.60 -47.15 -26.27
C LEU A 57 13.88 -47.36 -25.46
N LYS A 58 14.05 -46.65 -24.34
CA LYS A 58 15.21 -46.79 -23.46
C LYS A 58 15.29 -48.19 -22.87
N MET A 59 14.16 -48.78 -22.48
CA MET A 59 14.10 -50.17 -22.01
C MET A 59 14.48 -51.16 -23.13
N ALA A 60 14.00 -50.95 -24.35
CA ALA A 60 14.30 -51.82 -25.48
C ALA A 60 15.78 -51.78 -25.92
N VAL A 61 16.46 -50.65 -25.68
CA VAL A 61 17.86 -50.43 -26.10
C VAL A 61 18.87 -50.69 -24.96
N SER A 62 18.43 -50.65 -23.71
CA SER A 62 19.31 -50.81 -22.55
C SER A 62 19.55 -52.28 -22.21
N ASN A 63 20.76 -52.78 -22.49
CA ASN A 63 21.20 -54.11 -22.06
C ASN A 63 21.70 -54.16 -20.60
N THR A 64 21.67 -53.04 -19.87
CA THR A 64 22.37 -52.90 -18.58
C THR A 64 21.51 -52.37 -17.43
N MET A 65 20.24 -52.01 -17.66
CA MET A 65 19.37 -51.58 -16.57
C MET A 65 18.72 -52.79 -15.90
N ASP A 66 18.96 -52.93 -14.59
CA ASP A 66 18.18 -53.84 -13.75
C ASP A 66 16.70 -53.45 -13.82
N SER A 67 15.87 -54.44 -14.16
CA SER A 67 14.43 -54.27 -14.35
C SER A 67 13.72 -53.67 -13.12
N SER A 68 14.25 -53.88 -11.92
CA SER A 68 13.72 -53.32 -10.68
C SER A 68 13.86 -51.79 -10.61
N ASP A 69 15.03 -51.24 -10.97
CA ASP A 69 15.28 -49.80 -10.91
C ASP A 69 14.47 -49.04 -11.95
N PHE A 70 14.24 -49.67 -13.11
CA PHE A 70 13.35 -49.14 -14.13
C PHE A 70 11.91 -49.04 -13.64
N ILE A 71 11.36 -50.11 -13.03
CA ILE A 71 9.99 -50.12 -12.51
C ILE A 71 9.82 -49.07 -11.39
N PHE A 72 10.78 -48.98 -10.46
CA PHE A 72 10.73 -47.98 -9.40
C PHE A 72 10.82 -46.54 -9.94
N GLY A 73 11.66 -46.30 -10.95
CA GLY A 73 11.75 -45.01 -11.64
C GLY A 73 10.43 -44.64 -12.31
N MET A 74 9.80 -45.59 -12.99
CA MET A 74 8.50 -45.42 -13.64
C MET A 74 7.39 -45.10 -12.63
N ILE A 75 7.31 -45.84 -11.53
CA ILE A 75 6.30 -45.62 -10.47
C ILE A 75 6.46 -44.22 -9.87
N LYS A 76 7.68 -43.80 -9.50
CA LYS A 76 7.94 -42.45 -8.98
C LYS A 76 7.47 -41.38 -9.97
N MET A 77 7.75 -41.59 -11.25
CA MET A 77 7.38 -40.65 -12.29
C MET A 77 5.87 -40.58 -12.50
N VAL A 78 5.15 -41.71 -12.50
CA VAL A 78 3.68 -41.77 -12.59
C VAL A 78 3.04 -41.07 -11.40
N VAL A 79 3.54 -41.31 -10.18
CA VAL A 79 3.04 -40.64 -8.98
C VAL A 79 3.26 -39.13 -9.07
N PHE A 80 4.45 -38.68 -9.48
CA PHE A 80 4.74 -37.26 -9.65
C PHE A 80 3.84 -36.61 -10.70
N TRP A 81 3.61 -37.30 -11.81
CA TRP A 81 2.69 -36.89 -12.86
C TRP A 81 1.25 -36.75 -12.37
N ALA A 82 0.75 -37.73 -11.62
CA ALA A 82 -0.59 -37.71 -11.07
C ALA A 82 -0.79 -36.55 -10.10
N ILE A 83 0.23 -36.21 -9.31
CA ILE A 83 0.20 -35.04 -8.41
C ILE A 83 0.12 -33.74 -9.23
N ILE A 84 0.97 -33.55 -10.24
CA ILE A 84 0.92 -32.34 -11.06
C ILE A 84 -0.40 -32.24 -11.83
N TYR A 85 -0.93 -33.37 -12.33
CA TYR A 85 -2.21 -33.40 -13.04
C TYR A 85 -3.35 -32.99 -12.11
N TRP A 86 -3.33 -33.51 -10.87
CA TRP A 86 -4.27 -33.08 -9.84
C TRP A 86 -4.12 -31.59 -9.50
N MET A 87 -2.89 -31.07 -9.40
CA MET A 87 -2.65 -29.65 -9.12
C MET A 87 -3.14 -28.75 -10.25
N VAL A 88 -2.89 -29.09 -11.51
CA VAL A 88 -3.36 -28.32 -12.67
C VAL A 88 -4.89 -28.35 -12.74
N ASN A 89 -5.51 -29.52 -12.52
CA ASN A 89 -6.97 -29.66 -12.57
C ASN A 89 -7.69 -28.93 -11.43
N ASN A 90 -7.02 -28.70 -10.30
CA ASN A 90 -7.54 -27.94 -9.16
C ASN A 90 -6.79 -26.60 -8.98
N TYR A 91 -6.27 -26.04 -10.08
CA TYR A 91 -5.39 -24.87 -10.01
C TYR A 91 -6.10 -23.64 -9.44
N SER A 92 -7.35 -23.38 -9.83
CA SER A 92 -8.14 -22.25 -9.29
C SER A 92 -8.23 -22.34 -7.77
N ASP A 93 -8.73 -23.46 -7.24
CA ASP A 93 -8.84 -23.68 -5.80
C ASP A 93 -7.50 -23.55 -5.07
N LEU A 94 -6.39 -24.01 -5.67
CA LEU A 94 -5.07 -23.91 -5.07
C LEU A 94 -4.54 -22.48 -5.04
N ILE A 95 -4.70 -21.73 -6.12
CA ILE A 95 -4.21 -20.36 -6.22
C ILE A 95 -5.07 -19.41 -5.38
N ASP A 96 -6.39 -19.64 -5.33
CA ASP A 96 -7.32 -18.91 -4.47
C ASP A 96 -6.93 -19.12 -3.01
N ARG A 97 -6.78 -20.38 -2.55
CA ARG A 97 -6.30 -20.66 -1.18
C ARG A 97 -4.93 -20.08 -0.86
N PHE A 98 -4.04 -20.01 -1.86
CA PHE A 98 -2.71 -19.43 -1.69
C PHE A 98 -2.80 -17.92 -1.43
N PHE A 99 -3.60 -17.20 -2.22
CA PHE A 99 -3.81 -15.76 -2.04
C PHE A 99 -4.71 -15.44 -0.85
N ASP A 100 -5.73 -16.25 -0.55
CA ASP A 100 -6.54 -16.16 0.67
C ASP A 100 -5.66 -16.23 1.92
N GLY A 101 -4.58 -17.03 1.89
CA GLY A 101 -3.59 -17.08 2.97
C GLY A 101 -2.90 -15.74 3.20
N PHE A 102 -2.57 -15.01 2.13
CA PHE A 102 -2.03 -13.65 2.22
C PHE A 102 -3.09 -12.64 2.65
N ASP A 103 -4.32 -12.78 2.16
CA ASP A 103 -5.42 -11.87 2.50
C ASP A 103 -5.80 -11.99 3.98
N ARG A 104 -5.82 -13.21 4.54
CA ARG A 104 -5.96 -13.42 5.99
C ARG A 104 -4.83 -12.80 6.80
N LEU A 105 -3.58 -12.93 6.34
CA LEU A 105 -2.45 -12.28 7.01
C LEU A 105 -2.57 -10.76 6.96
N ASN A 106 -3.05 -10.21 5.85
CA ASN A 106 -3.32 -8.78 5.69
C ASN A 106 -4.40 -8.30 6.65
N GLN A 107 -5.50 -9.05 6.77
CA GLN A 107 -6.59 -8.78 7.72
C GLN A 107 -6.04 -8.79 9.16
N THR A 108 -5.26 -9.80 9.55
CA THR A 108 -4.66 -9.86 10.90
C THR A 108 -3.75 -8.67 11.17
N ILE A 109 -2.92 -8.25 10.21
CA ILE A 109 -2.05 -7.08 10.36
C ILE A 109 -2.87 -5.79 10.52
N ALA A 110 -3.94 -5.64 9.75
CA ALA A 110 -4.84 -4.49 9.87
C ALA A 110 -5.52 -4.45 11.24
N GLU A 111 -6.04 -5.59 11.71
CA GLU A 111 -6.65 -5.74 13.05
C GLU A 111 -5.68 -5.39 14.17
N GLU A 112 -4.46 -5.95 14.16
CA GLU A 112 -3.45 -5.66 15.19
C GLU A 112 -3.05 -4.19 15.18
N THR A 113 -2.97 -3.56 14.01
CA THR A 113 -2.64 -2.13 13.90
C THR A 113 -3.77 -1.26 14.44
N LEU A 114 -5.03 -1.63 14.18
CA LEU A 114 -6.19 -0.92 14.68
C LEU A 114 -6.33 -1.06 16.20
N ALA A 115 -6.10 -2.26 16.74
CA ALA A 115 -6.05 -2.52 18.18
C ALA A 115 -4.89 -1.76 18.86
N ALA A 116 -3.72 -1.69 18.23
CA ALA A 116 -2.60 -0.88 18.70
C ALA A 116 -2.95 0.62 18.73
N GLY A 117 -3.67 1.11 17.71
CA GLY A 117 -4.18 2.49 17.69
C GLY A 117 -5.16 2.77 18.83
N GLN A 118 -6.14 1.89 19.05
CA GLN A 118 -7.12 2.02 20.13
C GLN A 118 -6.45 2.00 21.52
N SER A 119 -5.50 1.08 21.74
CA SER A 119 -4.77 0.99 23.01
C SER A 119 -3.85 2.19 23.29
N ALA A 120 -3.43 2.94 22.25
CA ALA A 120 -2.68 4.18 22.38
C ALA A 120 -3.55 5.40 22.77
N GLY A 121 -4.86 5.20 23.03
CA GLY A 121 -5.79 6.26 23.41
C GLY A 121 -6.42 7.00 22.24
N LEU A 122 -6.35 6.45 21.02
CA LEU A 122 -6.95 7.02 19.80
C LEU A 122 -8.39 6.55 19.55
N GLY A 123 -9.03 5.95 20.56
CA GLY A 123 -10.35 5.33 20.44
C GLY A 123 -11.48 6.30 20.05
N GLU A 124 -11.41 7.58 20.48
CA GLU A 124 -12.43 8.59 20.14
C GLU A 124 -12.35 9.06 18.68
N ALA A 125 -11.16 9.03 18.05
CA ALA A 125 -11.05 9.30 16.62
C ALA A 125 -11.60 8.13 15.77
N ALA A 126 -11.43 6.89 16.26
CA ALA A 126 -11.83 5.68 15.55
C ALA A 126 -13.36 5.43 15.50
N GLU A 127 -14.19 6.15 16.25
CA GLU A 127 -15.66 5.98 16.23
C GLU A 127 -16.31 6.38 14.90
N GLY A 128 -15.63 7.16 14.06
CA GLY A 128 -16.15 7.63 12.76
C GLY A 128 -15.89 6.69 11.57
N VAL A 129 -15.01 5.71 11.70
CA VAL A 129 -14.68 4.76 10.61
C VAL A 129 -15.26 3.41 10.96
N ASP A 130 -16.25 2.98 10.17
CA ASP A 130 -16.94 1.72 10.37
C ASP A 130 -15.94 0.55 10.27
N ALA A 131 -15.56 0.02 11.43
CA ALA A 131 -14.65 -1.12 11.54
C ALA A 131 -15.14 -2.35 10.76
N GLY A 132 -16.43 -2.40 10.41
CA GLY A 132 -17.01 -3.43 9.55
C GLY A 132 -16.57 -3.38 8.08
N SER A 133 -16.20 -2.19 7.55
CA SER A 133 -15.73 -2.04 6.15
C SER A 133 -14.31 -2.60 5.94
N VAL A 134 -13.48 -2.52 6.97
CA VAL A 134 -12.07 -2.98 7.00
C VAL A 134 -11.96 -4.51 6.91
N LEU A 135 -13.04 -5.22 7.25
CA LEU A 135 -13.09 -6.67 7.39
C LEU A 135 -13.86 -7.37 6.25
N SER A 136 -14.26 -6.64 5.20
CA SER A 136 -14.86 -7.31 4.03
C SER A 136 -13.80 -8.09 3.26
N ASP A 137 -14.13 -9.32 2.82
CA ASP A 137 -13.21 -10.18 2.07
C ASP A 137 -12.75 -9.55 0.73
N ASP A 138 -13.44 -8.51 0.26
CA ASP A 138 -13.11 -7.75 -0.95
C ASP A 138 -12.41 -6.40 -0.67
N ALA A 139 -12.11 -6.07 0.59
CA ALA A 139 -11.53 -4.78 0.95
C ALA A 139 -10.13 -4.61 0.36
N ILE A 140 -9.95 -3.55 -0.43
CA ILE A 140 -8.65 -3.22 -1.00
C ILE A 140 -7.70 -2.80 0.11
N ALA A 141 -6.46 -3.32 0.07
CA ALA A 141 -5.42 -3.02 1.06
C ALA A 141 -5.26 -1.51 1.32
N GLY A 142 -5.71 -1.05 2.49
CA GLY A 142 -5.63 0.36 2.90
C GLY A 142 -6.86 1.22 2.59
N GLN A 143 -7.99 0.64 2.18
CA GLN A 143 -9.24 1.38 1.97
C GLN A 143 -9.65 2.22 3.20
N ALA A 144 -9.66 1.62 4.40
CA ALA A 144 -9.96 2.31 5.65
C ALA A 144 -9.06 3.53 5.90
N THR A 145 -7.79 3.39 5.54
CA THR A 145 -6.79 4.46 5.64
C THR A 145 -7.07 5.60 4.66
N LEU A 146 -7.56 5.28 3.46
CA LEU A 146 -7.94 6.26 2.44
C LEU A 146 -9.23 6.99 2.82
N GLU A 147 -10.21 6.29 3.38
CA GLU A 147 -11.43 6.88 3.93
C GLU A 147 -11.10 7.82 5.09
N ALA A 148 -10.25 7.39 6.04
CA ALA A 148 -9.76 8.23 7.13
C ALA A 148 -9.02 9.47 6.62
N LEU A 149 -8.26 9.36 5.53
CA LEU A 149 -7.61 10.50 4.89
C LEU A 149 -8.61 11.47 4.26
N GLY A 150 -9.70 10.96 3.67
CA GLY A 150 -10.81 11.76 3.17
C GLY A 150 -11.50 12.55 4.29
N VAL A 151 -11.87 11.86 5.37
CA VAL A 151 -12.46 12.47 6.58
C VAL A 151 -11.52 13.54 7.16
N TYR A 152 -10.22 13.26 7.24
CA TYR A 152 -9.22 14.23 7.70
C TYR A 152 -9.19 15.50 6.84
N ILE A 153 -9.24 15.38 5.51
CA ILE A 153 -9.24 16.54 4.62
C ILE A 153 -10.51 17.39 4.83
N ASP A 154 -11.65 16.74 5.04
CA ASP A 154 -12.92 17.42 5.29
C ASP A 154 -12.91 18.13 6.65
N GLU A 155 -12.46 17.46 7.71
CA GLU A 155 -12.27 18.05 9.05
C GLU A 155 -11.29 19.21 9.01
N PHE A 156 -10.17 19.07 8.29
CA PHE A 156 -9.19 20.13 8.13
C PHE A 156 -9.79 21.35 7.41
N SER A 157 -10.60 21.11 6.37
CA SER A 157 -11.31 22.16 5.63
C SER A 157 -12.35 22.87 6.50
N ALA A 158 -13.07 22.13 7.34
CA ALA A 158 -14.00 22.68 8.31
C ALA A 158 -13.28 23.51 9.39
N GLY A 159 -12.17 23.00 9.93
CA GLY A 159 -11.32 23.69 10.88
C GLY A 159 -10.75 25.00 10.34
N LEU A 160 -10.46 25.10 9.04
CA LEU A 160 -10.04 26.36 8.41
C LEU A 160 -11.19 27.37 8.32
N ALA A 161 -12.39 26.92 7.98
CA ALA A 161 -13.57 27.78 7.97
C ALA A 161 -13.87 28.33 9.37
N GLU A 162 -13.69 27.50 10.39
CA GLU A 162 -13.86 27.87 11.79
C GLU A 162 -12.77 28.83 12.28
N ALA A 163 -11.49 28.52 12.06
CA ALA A 163 -10.37 29.40 12.38
C ALA A 163 -10.49 30.77 11.70
N ARG A 164 -11.00 30.80 10.45
CA ARG A 164 -11.36 32.04 9.77
C ARG A 164 -12.46 32.77 10.53
N SER A 165 -13.55 32.09 10.91
CA SER A 165 -14.66 32.72 11.61
C SER A 165 -14.22 33.37 12.93
N GLU A 166 -13.38 32.69 13.70
CA GLU A 166 -12.83 33.16 14.97
C GLU A 166 -11.89 34.36 14.79
N ALA A 167 -11.01 34.31 13.77
CA ALA A 167 -10.16 35.44 13.44
C ALA A 167 -10.97 36.69 13.07
N TRP A 168 -12.08 36.54 12.36
CA TRP A 168 -12.97 37.66 12.00
C TRP A 168 -13.86 38.13 13.15
N ALA A 169 -14.28 37.24 14.06
CA ALA A 169 -14.98 37.61 15.29
C ALA A 169 -14.12 38.56 16.15
N ARG A 170 -12.82 38.25 16.30
CA ARG A 170 -11.89 39.13 17.03
C ARG A 170 -11.69 40.50 16.40
N VAL A 171 -11.66 40.55 15.07
CA VAL A 171 -11.63 41.82 14.34
C VAL A 171 -12.90 42.63 14.61
N ALA A 172 -14.06 41.98 14.72
CA ALA A 172 -15.33 42.64 15.02
C ALA A 172 -15.32 43.26 16.43
N ASP A 173 -14.79 42.52 17.42
CA ASP A 173 -14.71 42.90 18.84
C ASP A 173 -13.60 43.92 19.15
N ALA A 174 -12.67 44.13 18.21
CA ALA A 174 -11.57 45.08 18.38
C ALA A 174 -12.03 46.53 18.45
N SER A 175 -11.32 47.35 19.22
CA SER A 175 -11.50 48.81 19.18
C SER A 175 -11.26 49.37 17.77
N TRP A 176 -11.94 50.47 17.40
CA TRP A 176 -11.90 51.03 16.04
C TRP A 176 -10.48 51.31 15.51
N ARG A 177 -9.54 51.68 16.39
CA ARG A 177 -8.13 51.91 16.04
C ARG A 177 -7.37 50.61 15.76
N ALA A 178 -7.77 49.52 16.41
CA ALA A 178 -7.17 48.20 16.25
C ALA A 178 -7.81 47.39 15.10
N LYS A 179 -9.00 47.77 14.62
CA LYS A 179 -9.70 47.06 13.54
C LYS A 179 -8.85 46.93 12.28
N VAL A 180 -8.32 48.03 11.75
CA VAL A 180 -7.52 48.02 10.50
C VAL A 180 -6.31 47.07 10.57
N PRO A 181 -5.40 47.16 11.58
CA PRO A 181 -4.26 46.26 11.66
C PRO A 181 -4.66 44.81 11.98
N GLN A 182 -5.75 44.57 12.71
CA GLN A 182 -6.23 43.21 12.98
C GLN A 182 -6.90 42.57 11.76
N SER A 183 -7.71 43.31 10.99
CA SER A 183 -8.28 42.84 9.72
C SER A 183 -7.18 42.42 8.75
N PHE A 184 -6.10 43.19 8.66
CA PHE A 184 -4.96 42.84 7.82
C PHE A 184 -4.28 41.55 8.30
N ARG A 185 -4.06 41.38 9.61
CA ARG A 185 -3.48 40.14 10.17
C ARG A 185 -4.37 38.91 9.95
N ALA A 186 -5.69 39.07 10.11
CA ALA A 186 -6.66 38.00 9.85
C ALA A 186 -6.69 37.62 8.36
N PHE A 187 -6.61 38.62 7.46
CA PHE A 187 -6.50 38.38 6.02
C PHE A 187 -5.22 37.65 5.64
N VAL A 188 -4.06 38.10 6.15
CA VAL A 188 -2.77 37.43 5.92
C VAL A 188 -2.78 36.01 6.47
N PHE A 189 -3.40 35.77 7.62
CA PHE A 189 -3.54 34.44 8.21
C PHE A 189 -4.37 33.53 7.31
N TRP A 190 -5.53 34.02 6.86
CA TRP A 190 -6.39 33.25 5.98
C TRP A 190 -5.69 32.88 4.66
N LEU A 191 -4.96 33.82 4.06
CA LEU A 191 -4.20 33.56 2.83
C LEU A 191 -3.08 32.54 3.08
N TYR A 192 -2.39 32.66 4.22
CA TYR A 192 -1.34 31.73 4.62
C TYR A 192 -1.86 30.31 4.86
N ALA A 193 -2.90 30.17 5.69
CA ALA A 193 -3.48 28.88 6.03
C ALA A 193 -4.15 28.22 4.81
N GLY A 194 -4.79 29.00 3.94
CA GLY A 194 -5.30 28.51 2.66
C GLY A 194 -4.21 28.04 1.70
N LEU A 195 -3.08 28.75 1.62
CA LEU A 195 -1.94 28.32 0.81
C LEU A 195 -1.33 27.02 1.34
N LEU A 196 -1.22 26.89 2.66
CA LEU A 196 -0.76 25.65 3.28
C LEU A 196 -1.73 24.48 3.07
N GLN A 197 -3.04 24.74 3.11
CA GLN A 197 -4.04 23.73 2.78
C GLN A 197 -3.89 23.23 1.34
N LEU A 198 -3.64 24.12 0.38
CA LEU A 198 -3.39 23.72 -1.01
C LEU A 198 -2.13 22.85 -1.12
N VAL A 199 -1.07 23.19 -0.38
CA VAL A 199 0.16 22.38 -0.34
C VAL A 199 -0.10 21.00 0.27
N ALA A 200 -0.81 20.95 1.40
CA ALA A 200 -1.22 19.71 2.06
C ALA A 200 -2.03 18.80 1.13
N ILE A 201 -3.06 19.34 0.47
CA ILE A 201 -3.87 18.61 -0.52
C ILE A 201 -2.99 18.11 -1.67
N ALA A 202 -2.06 18.92 -2.18
CA ALA A 202 -1.17 18.49 -3.25
C ALA A 202 -0.29 17.29 -2.84
N PHE A 203 0.22 17.26 -1.60
CA PHE A 203 0.99 16.11 -1.08
C PHE A 203 0.13 14.87 -0.90
N VAL A 204 -1.10 15.01 -0.38
CA VAL A 204 -2.05 13.90 -0.27
C VAL A 204 -2.37 13.34 -1.67
N MET A 205 -2.69 14.20 -2.63
CA MET A 205 -2.96 13.78 -4.01
C MET A 205 -1.76 13.06 -4.64
N LEU A 206 -0.54 13.55 -4.40
CA LEU A 206 0.67 12.87 -4.87
C LEU A 206 0.82 11.48 -4.25
N PHE A 207 0.57 11.35 -2.94
CA PHE A 207 0.59 10.07 -2.25
C PHE A 207 -0.45 9.10 -2.82
N LEU A 208 -1.69 9.57 -3.02
CA LEU A 208 -2.77 8.78 -3.61
C LEU A 208 -2.40 8.27 -5.00
N VAL A 209 -1.87 9.14 -5.87
CA VAL A 209 -1.43 8.73 -7.21
C VAL A 209 -0.33 7.67 -7.14
N LEU A 210 0.65 7.82 -6.25
CA LEU A 210 1.71 6.82 -6.06
C LEU A 210 1.15 5.49 -5.56
N TYR A 211 0.27 5.53 -4.55
CA TYR A 211 -0.41 4.35 -4.03
C TYR A 211 -1.19 3.63 -5.12
N THR A 212 -2.01 4.34 -5.89
CA THR A 212 -2.79 3.79 -6.99
C THR A 212 -1.90 3.13 -8.04
N ILE A 213 -0.80 3.77 -8.44
CA ILE A 213 0.15 3.19 -9.42
C ILE A 213 0.76 1.89 -8.89
N VAL A 214 1.19 1.87 -7.63
CA VAL A 214 1.79 0.68 -7.01
C VAL A 214 0.76 -0.45 -6.90
N LEU A 215 -0.45 -0.14 -6.43
CA LEU A 215 -1.55 -1.09 -6.31
C LEU A 215 -1.92 -1.69 -7.68
N VAL A 216 -2.11 -0.84 -8.69
CA VAL A 216 -2.38 -1.24 -10.09
C VAL A 216 -1.31 -2.21 -10.58
N THR A 217 -0.04 -1.88 -10.35
CA THR A 217 1.08 -2.71 -10.79
C THR A 217 1.06 -4.07 -10.11
N VAL A 218 0.81 -4.11 -8.80
CA VAL A 218 0.80 -5.37 -8.03
C VAL A 218 -0.40 -6.24 -8.37
N MET A 219 -1.59 -5.65 -8.54
CA MET A 219 -2.77 -6.40 -8.98
C MET A 219 -2.61 -6.95 -10.40
N PHE A 220 -2.03 -6.16 -11.32
CA PHE A 220 -1.67 -6.65 -12.64
C PHE A 220 -0.68 -7.83 -12.57
N MET A 221 0.34 -7.73 -11.72
CA MET A 221 1.30 -8.83 -11.53
C MET A 221 0.64 -10.09 -10.93
N LYS A 222 -0.30 -9.95 -9.99
CA LYS A 222 -1.11 -11.07 -9.47
C LYS A 222 -1.88 -11.75 -10.59
N ALA A 223 -2.59 -10.96 -11.40
CA ALA A 223 -3.30 -11.44 -12.58
C ALA A 223 -2.40 -12.23 -13.54
N VAL A 224 -1.22 -11.71 -13.88
CA VAL A 224 -0.26 -12.40 -14.75
C VAL A 224 0.23 -13.71 -14.13
N VAL A 225 0.56 -13.71 -12.83
CA VAL A 225 1.01 -14.91 -12.11
C VAL A 225 -0.07 -16.00 -12.12
N VAL A 226 -1.33 -15.64 -11.84
CA VAL A 226 -2.48 -16.54 -11.83
C VAL A 226 -2.71 -17.12 -13.24
N ALA A 227 -2.73 -16.26 -14.26
CA ALA A 227 -2.98 -16.68 -15.64
C ALA A 227 -1.92 -17.64 -16.18
N VAL A 228 -0.65 -17.45 -15.81
CA VAL A 228 0.49 -18.22 -16.34
C VAL A 228 0.77 -19.49 -15.52
N GLY A 229 0.25 -19.59 -14.30
CA GLY A 229 0.59 -20.68 -13.37
C GLY A 229 0.31 -22.10 -13.85
N PRO A 230 -0.84 -22.43 -14.47
CA PRO A 230 -1.10 -23.79 -14.95
C PRO A 230 -0.06 -24.26 -15.96
N LEU A 231 0.42 -23.34 -16.80
CA LEU A 231 1.45 -23.62 -17.82
C LEU A 231 2.83 -23.78 -17.17
N MET A 232 3.15 -22.97 -16.17
CA MET A 232 4.42 -23.07 -15.44
C MET A 232 4.50 -24.33 -14.58
N LEU A 233 3.39 -24.81 -14.00
CA LEU A 233 3.34 -26.07 -13.26
C LEU A 233 3.73 -27.26 -14.14
N MET A 234 3.40 -27.24 -15.44
CA MET A 234 3.88 -28.30 -16.33
C MET A 234 5.37 -28.26 -16.59
N PHE A 235 5.97 -27.07 -16.61
CA PHE A 235 7.41 -26.95 -16.87
C PHE A 235 8.25 -27.59 -15.76
N PHE A 236 7.69 -27.84 -14.57
CA PHE A 236 8.32 -28.71 -13.56
C PHE A 236 8.55 -30.14 -14.03
N LEU A 237 7.75 -30.65 -14.99
CA LEU A 237 7.87 -32.01 -15.52
C LEU A 237 9.03 -32.14 -16.51
N VAL A 238 9.52 -31.02 -17.05
CA VAL A 238 10.62 -31.00 -18.03
C VAL A 238 11.88 -30.48 -17.35
N PRO A 239 12.89 -31.33 -17.08
CA PRO A 239 14.08 -30.93 -16.32
C PRO A 239 14.82 -29.69 -16.86
N TYR A 240 14.75 -29.43 -18.17
CA TYR A 240 15.39 -28.27 -18.80
C TYR A 240 14.57 -26.98 -18.68
N LEU A 241 13.29 -27.06 -18.33
CA LEU A 241 12.38 -25.91 -18.19
C LEU A 241 12.03 -25.61 -16.73
N SER A 242 12.51 -26.41 -15.76
CA SER A 242 12.26 -26.20 -14.34
C SER A 242 12.72 -24.84 -13.82
N PHE A 243 13.71 -24.21 -14.46
CA PHE A 243 14.12 -22.85 -14.11
C PHE A 243 13.01 -21.80 -14.34
N LEU A 244 12.13 -22.03 -15.32
CA LEU A 244 10.98 -21.15 -15.58
C LEU A 244 9.93 -21.32 -14.48
N SER A 245 9.66 -22.55 -14.06
CA SER A 245 8.69 -22.83 -13.01
C SER A 245 9.17 -22.33 -11.65
N ASP A 246 10.45 -22.49 -11.32
CA ASP A 246 11.07 -21.89 -10.13
C ASP A 246 10.99 -20.36 -10.15
N GLY A 247 11.26 -19.74 -11.32
CA GLY A 247 11.11 -18.31 -11.53
C GLY A 247 9.68 -17.83 -11.29
N TRP A 248 8.68 -18.56 -11.78
CA TRP A 248 7.27 -18.25 -11.57
C TRP A 248 6.83 -18.38 -10.11
N VAL A 249 7.20 -19.47 -9.41
CA VAL A 249 6.90 -19.63 -7.97
C VAL A 249 7.48 -18.45 -7.19
N ARG A 250 8.71 -18.07 -7.50
CA ARG A 250 9.37 -16.91 -6.89
C ARG A 250 8.61 -15.61 -7.15
N SER A 251 8.15 -15.39 -8.38
CA SER A 251 7.30 -14.24 -8.72
C SER A 251 5.99 -14.26 -7.96
N ALA A 252 5.32 -15.41 -7.85
CA ALA A 252 4.06 -15.55 -7.11
C ALA A 252 4.21 -15.16 -5.63
N ILE A 253 5.26 -15.68 -4.98
CA ILE A 253 5.58 -15.33 -3.59
C ILE A 253 5.93 -13.85 -3.47
N THR A 254 6.72 -13.29 -4.39
CA THR A 254 7.08 -11.86 -4.37
C THR A 254 5.85 -10.97 -4.47
N VAL A 255 4.89 -11.32 -5.34
CA VAL A 255 3.64 -10.56 -5.49
C VAL A 255 2.82 -10.61 -4.21
N GLY A 256 2.61 -11.80 -3.63
CA GLY A 256 1.89 -11.95 -2.36
C GLY A 256 2.54 -11.17 -1.21
N LEU A 257 3.87 -11.24 -1.09
CA LEU A 257 4.63 -10.45 -0.11
C LEU A 257 4.55 -8.93 -0.38
N THR A 258 4.49 -8.51 -1.64
CA THR A 258 4.37 -7.08 -1.97
C THR A 258 2.99 -6.56 -1.56
N MET A 259 1.92 -7.34 -1.78
CA MET A 259 0.57 -7.00 -1.28
C MET A 259 0.55 -6.88 0.24
N MET A 260 1.21 -7.80 0.94
CA MET A 260 1.34 -7.71 2.40
C MET A 260 2.11 -6.47 2.83
N MET A 261 3.20 -6.14 2.14
CA MET A 261 3.96 -4.93 2.46
C MET A 261 3.16 -3.66 2.23
N ILE A 262 2.39 -3.58 1.15
CA ILE A 262 1.48 -2.45 0.90
C ILE A 262 0.48 -2.31 2.04
N THR A 263 -0.11 -3.42 2.49
CA THR A 263 -1.03 -3.43 3.64
C THR A 263 -0.33 -2.92 4.90
N ILE A 264 0.86 -3.43 5.23
CA ILE A 264 1.64 -2.95 6.39
C ILE A 264 1.91 -1.44 6.30
N VAL A 265 2.31 -0.94 5.12
CA VAL A 265 2.57 0.49 4.92
C VAL A 265 1.29 1.31 5.11
N MET A 266 0.15 0.85 4.57
CA MET A 266 -1.14 1.52 4.75
C MET A 266 -1.65 1.47 6.18
N SER A 267 -1.42 0.37 6.89
CA SER A 267 -1.78 0.24 8.30
C SER A 267 -0.93 1.17 9.17
N ILE A 268 0.39 1.23 8.94
CA ILE A 268 1.28 2.18 9.64
C ILE A 268 0.86 3.62 9.32
N PHE A 269 0.63 3.93 8.05
CA PHE A 269 0.19 5.26 7.63
C PHE A 269 -1.14 5.64 8.28
N GLY A 270 -2.12 4.73 8.26
CA GLY A 270 -3.41 4.90 8.92
C GLY A 270 -3.25 5.14 10.41
N GLY A 271 -2.48 4.30 11.12
CA GLY A 271 -2.21 4.45 12.54
C GLY A 271 -1.56 5.79 12.90
N VAL A 272 -0.61 6.28 12.09
CA VAL A 272 0.00 7.60 12.31
C VAL A 272 -0.98 8.73 12.00
N MET A 273 -1.79 8.60 10.94
CA MET A 273 -2.86 9.57 10.64
C MET A 273 -3.86 9.68 11.80
N TRP A 274 -4.28 8.55 12.37
CA TRP A 274 -5.13 8.51 13.55
C TRP A 274 -4.48 9.21 14.74
N MET A 275 -3.17 9.03 14.95
CA MET A 275 -2.44 9.71 16.01
C MET A 275 -2.43 11.24 15.83
N VAL A 276 -2.32 11.71 14.59
CA VAL A 276 -2.39 13.13 14.25
C VAL A 276 -3.82 13.66 14.45
N MET A 277 -4.85 12.90 14.09
CA MET A 277 -6.25 13.28 14.28
C MET A 277 -6.67 13.34 15.74
N GLY A 278 -6.43 12.25 16.49
CA GLY A 278 -6.81 12.17 17.91
C GLY A 278 -6.01 13.12 18.81
N GLY A 279 -4.82 13.56 18.36
CA GLY A 279 -3.98 14.50 19.10
C GLY A 279 -4.28 15.98 18.87
N VAL A 280 -5.10 16.31 17.87
CA VAL A 280 -5.32 17.70 17.43
C VAL A 280 -6.82 18.00 17.47
N PRO A 281 -7.30 18.86 18.40
CA PRO A 281 -8.69 19.30 18.37
C PRO A 281 -8.92 20.21 17.15
N LEU A 282 -9.31 19.62 16.02
CA LEU A 282 -9.55 20.31 14.74
C LEU A 282 -10.83 21.17 14.74
N GLY A 283 -11.57 21.26 15.85
CA GLY A 283 -12.82 22.01 16.01
C GLY A 283 -12.75 23.20 16.95
N ARG A 284 -13.90 23.87 17.13
CA ARG A 284 -14.11 25.13 17.86
C ARG A 284 -13.40 25.25 19.21
N GLU A 285 -13.43 24.17 19.99
CA GLU A 285 -12.83 24.10 21.32
C GLU A 285 -11.30 24.24 21.28
N GLY A 286 -10.67 23.83 20.19
CA GLY A 286 -9.25 24.02 19.96
C GLY A 286 -8.87 25.48 19.73
N PHE A 287 -9.73 26.28 19.07
CA PHE A 287 -9.41 27.64 18.64
C PHE A 287 -9.85 28.74 19.62
N GLU A 288 -10.71 28.39 20.58
CA GLU A 288 -11.26 29.33 21.55
C GLU A 288 -10.14 29.94 22.42
N GLY A 289 -10.12 31.27 22.55
CA GLY A 289 -9.11 31.99 23.33
C GLY A 289 -7.74 32.18 22.66
N MET A 290 -7.43 31.52 21.53
CA MET A 290 -6.14 31.68 20.84
C MET A 290 -5.98 32.98 20.05
N THR A 291 -4.89 33.72 20.29
CA THR A 291 -4.52 34.91 19.50
C THR A 291 -4.24 34.55 18.02
N ILE A 292 -4.41 35.52 17.10
CA ILE A 292 -4.10 35.34 15.67
C ILE A 292 -2.65 34.82 15.47
N SER A 293 -1.69 35.23 16.30
CA SER A 293 -0.31 34.70 16.27
C SER A 293 -0.19 33.25 16.73
N GLN A 294 -0.99 32.81 17.70
CA GLN A 294 -1.02 31.42 18.16
C GLN A 294 -1.67 30.51 17.11
N LEU A 295 -2.68 31.02 16.39
CA LEU A 295 -3.30 30.34 15.25
C LEU A 295 -2.29 29.96 14.15
N TYR A 296 -1.29 30.81 13.85
CA TYR A 296 -0.21 30.45 12.91
C TYR A 296 0.60 29.23 13.39
N GLY A 297 1.07 29.28 14.64
CA GLY A 297 1.89 28.20 15.20
C GLY A 297 1.12 26.89 15.37
N TYR A 298 -0.17 26.96 15.67
CA TYR A 298 -1.05 25.81 15.77
C TYR A 298 -1.22 25.12 14.41
N TYR A 299 -1.52 25.88 13.34
CA TYR A 299 -1.66 25.34 11.99
C TYR A 299 -0.37 24.70 11.47
N ASP A 300 0.77 25.36 11.67
CA ASP A 300 2.05 24.86 11.18
C ASP A 300 2.47 23.55 11.87
N PHE A 301 2.50 23.54 13.20
CA PHE A 301 3.10 22.44 13.94
C PHE A 301 2.14 21.28 14.21
N GLN A 302 0.85 21.55 14.39
CA GLN A 302 -0.09 20.50 14.77
C GLN A 302 -0.79 19.89 13.58
N ILE A 303 -1.03 20.65 12.51
CA ILE A 303 -1.88 20.17 11.43
C ILE A 303 -1.07 19.82 10.17
N ILE A 304 -0.32 20.78 9.63
CA ILE A 304 0.28 20.61 8.29
C ILE A 304 1.59 19.83 8.30
N LEU A 305 2.48 20.11 9.26
CA LEU A 305 3.79 19.46 9.30
C LEU A 305 3.67 17.95 9.55
N PRO A 306 2.80 17.46 10.45
CA PRO A 306 2.55 16.03 10.58
C PRO A 306 1.98 15.41 9.31
N LEU A 307 1.00 16.05 8.65
CA LEU A 307 0.43 15.53 7.40
C LEU A 307 1.48 15.41 6.28
N ILE A 308 2.29 16.45 6.07
CA ILE A 308 3.37 16.43 5.07
C ILE A 308 4.39 15.34 5.42
N PHE A 309 4.74 15.18 6.69
CA PHE A 309 5.67 14.16 7.12
C PHE A 309 5.13 12.74 6.88
N VAL A 310 3.85 12.52 7.22
CA VAL A 310 3.16 11.24 7.06
C VAL A 310 2.99 10.87 5.59
N THR A 311 2.54 11.80 4.74
CA THR A 311 2.44 11.62 3.28
C THR A 311 3.79 11.36 2.61
N LEU A 312 4.85 12.06 3.02
CA LEU A 312 6.20 11.82 2.49
C LEU A 312 6.75 10.45 2.91
N ILE A 313 6.59 10.06 4.17
CA ILE A 313 7.04 8.75 4.66
C ILE A 313 6.22 7.64 4.03
N GLY A 314 4.90 7.75 4.02
CA GLY A 314 4.01 6.78 3.39
C GLY A 314 4.34 6.61 1.91
N GLY A 315 4.50 7.71 1.17
CA GLY A 315 4.89 7.67 -0.24
C GLY A 315 6.26 7.04 -0.46
N TYR A 316 7.24 7.33 0.40
CA TYR A 316 8.55 6.70 0.35
C TYR A 316 8.49 5.20 0.63
N MET A 317 7.72 4.77 1.63
CA MET A 317 7.56 3.36 1.96
C MET A 317 6.82 2.59 0.86
N MET A 318 5.84 3.20 0.20
CA MET A 318 5.15 2.64 -0.97
C MET A 318 6.12 2.33 -2.12
N LEU A 319 7.03 3.26 -2.41
CA LEU A 319 8.06 3.04 -3.44
C LEU A 319 9.04 1.92 -3.08
N GLN A 320 9.20 1.63 -1.78
CA GLN A 320 10.08 0.56 -1.30
C GLN A 320 9.37 -0.78 -1.09
N ALA A 321 8.04 -0.83 -1.11
CA ALA A 321 7.29 -2.06 -0.84
C ALA A 321 7.74 -3.25 -1.73
N PRO A 322 7.97 -3.09 -3.05
CA PRO A 322 8.48 -4.19 -3.88
C PRO A 322 9.87 -4.66 -3.47
N GLN A 323 10.76 -3.72 -3.12
CA GLN A 323 12.13 -4.05 -2.69
C GLN A 323 12.12 -4.77 -1.34
N LEU A 324 11.26 -4.37 -0.41
CA LEU A 324 11.10 -5.03 0.89
C LEU A 324 10.57 -6.45 0.73
N ALA A 325 9.61 -6.66 -0.18
CA ALA A 325 9.10 -7.99 -0.50
C ALA A 325 10.19 -8.91 -1.08
N GLU A 326 11.01 -8.41 -2.01
CA GLU A 326 12.16 -9.15 -2.55
C GLU A 326 13.19 -9.48 -1.46
N MET A 327 13.43 -8.57 -0.52
CA MET A 327 14.35 -8.79 0.60
C MET A 327 13.86 -9.84 1.58
N MET A 328 12.55 -9.88 1.87
CA MET A 328 11.93 -10.91 2.71
C MET A 328 12.05 -12.29 2.07
N MET A 329 11.73 -12.39 0.77
CA MET A 329 11.86 -13.63 0.02
C MET A 329 13.30 -14.16 -0.03
N ASN A 330 14.29 -13.27 -0.15
CA ASN A 330 15.68 -13.65 -0.23
C ASN A 330 16.31 -14.00 1.13
N GLY A 331 15.62 -13.75 2.25
CA GLY A 331 16.03 -14.13 3.61
C GLY A 331 17.38 -13.60 4.10
N ARG A 332 18.08 -12.76 3.32
CA ARG A 332 19.52 -12.50 3.49
C ARG A 332 19.90 -11.06 3.87
N GLN A 333 18.97 -10.09 3.90
CA GLN A 333 19.38 -8.67 4.02
C GLN A 333 18.44 -7.72 4.78
N MET A 334 17.38 -8.19 5.45
CA MET A 334 16.43 -7.28 6.12
C MET A 334 17.11 -6.36 7.17
N GLY A 335 18.16 -6.86 7.84
CA GLY A 335 18.95 -6.08 8.81
C GLY A 335 19.92 -5.03 8.23
N MET A 336 20.32 -5.11 6.95
CA MET A 336 21.24 -4.13 6.33
C MET A 336 20.54 -3.09 5.45
N ALA A 337 19.40 -3.42 4.86
CA ALA A 337 18.66 -2.51 3.99
C ALA A 337 17.92 -1.40 4.76
N MET A 338 17.26 -1.74 5.87
CA MET A 338 16.71 -0.72 6.79
C MET A 338 17.83 0.15 7.38
N GLY A 339 18.99 -0.42 7.67
CA GLY A 339 20.16 0.31 8.16
C GLY A 339 20.72 1.32 7.14
N ARG A 340 20.64 1.05 5.83
CA ARG A 340 21.08 1.98 4.78
C ARG A 340 20.02 3.02 4.40
N GLY A 341 18.74 2.66 4.37
CA GLY A 341 17.64 3.60 4.13
C GLY A 341 17.48 4.61 5.26
N ALA A 342 17.48 4.13 6.51
CA ALA A 342 17.41 4.98 7.70
C ALA A 342 18.69 5.80 7.90
N SER A 343 19.89 5.25 7.62
CA SER A 343 21.14 6.04 7.72
C SER A 343 21.31 7.06 6.59
N GLN A 344 20.89 6.78 5.36
CA GLN A 344 20.91 7.79 4.29
C GLN A 344 19.84 8.86 4.48
N GLY A 345 18.65 8.49 4.95
CA GLY A 345 17.58 9.43 5.31
C GLY A 345 17.98 10.33 6.49
N ALA A 346 18.55 9.75 7.55
CA ALA A 346 19.05 10.49 8.71
C ALA A 346 20.30 11.32 8.40
N GLN A 347 21.19 10.86 7.52
CA GLN A 347 22.36 11.65 7.08
C GLN A 347 21.95 12.81 6.17
N LYS A 348 21.02 12.61 5.23
CA LYS A 348 20.54 13.70 4.35
C LYS A 348 19.62 14.68 5.10
N GLY A 349 18.72 14.19 5.95
CA GLY A 349 17.87 15.02 6.82
C GLY A 349 18.67 15.76 7.89
N GLY A 350 19.66 15.09 8.49
CA GLY A 350 20.60 15.71 9.45
C GLY A 350 21.51 16.74 8.80
N ALA A 351 21.92 16.55 7.54
CA ALA A 351 22.68 17.55 6.79
C ALA A 351 21.81 18.78 6.42
N ALA A 352 20.54 18.58 6.05
CA ALA A 352 19.60 19.67 5.77
C ALA A 352 19.24 20.47 7.04
N ALA A 353 19.02 19.79 8.17
CA ALA A 353 18.78 20.42 9.47
C ALA A 353 20.01 21.21 9.96
N ASN A 354 21.23 20.67 9.80
CA ASN A 354 22.46 21.39 10.13
C ASN A 354 22.73 22.59 9.21
N ALA A 355 22.37 22.49 7.93
CA ALA A 355 22.48 23.60 6.99
C ALA A 355 21.50 24.74 7.35
N GLY A 356 20.26 24.40 7.71
CA GLY A 356 19.26 25.34 8.21
C GLY A 356 19.69 26.02 9.52
N ALA A 357 20.19 25.24 10.48
CA ALA A 357 20.67 25.75 11.77
C ALA A 357 21.87 26.70 11.63
N ARG A 358 22.84 26.37 10.75
CA ARG A 358 23.99 27.24 10.47
C ARG A 358 23.61 28.52 9.74
N SER A 359 22.63 28.47 8.84
CA SER A 359 22.11 29.67 8.17
C SER A 359 21.41 30.61 9.16
N ALA A 360 20.60 30.07 10.07
CA ALA A 360 19.96 30.84 11.14
C ALA A 360 20.98 31.48 12.11
N LEU A 361 22.03 30.73 12.48
CA LEU A 361 23.12 31.22 13.33
C LEU A 361 23.93 32.35 12.67
N ASN A 362 24.25 32.23 11.38
CA ASN A 362 24.95 33.29 10.65
C ASN A 362 24.09 34.56 10.50
N LYS A 363 22.76 34.41 10.33
CA LYS A 363 21.82 35.54 10.27
C LYS A 363 21.69 36.27 11.61
N MET A 364 21.86 35.58 12.73
CA MET A 364 21.93 36.19 14.07
C MET A 364 23.29 36.85 14.35
N ARG A 365 24.38 36.32 13.80
CA ARG A 365 25.73 36.87 13.99
C ARG A 365 26.00 38.13 13.15
N GLY A 366 25.33 38.29 12.01
CA GLY A 366 25.43 39.48 11.15
C GLY A 366 24.57 40.68 11.57
N ARG A 367 23.91 40.61 12.74
CA ARG A 367 23.05 41.68 13.30
C ARG A 367 23.67 42.38 14.52
N LYS A 368 24.98 42.23 14.74
CA LYS A 368 25.71 42.99 15.76
C LYS A 368 26.42 44.18 15.17
#